data_AF-A0A915PYG2-F1
#
_entry.id   AF-A0A915PYG2-F1
#
_cell.length_a   1.000
_cell.length_b   1.000
_cell.length_c   1.000
_cell.angle_alpha   90.00
_cell.angle_beta   90.00
_cell.angle_gamma   90.00
#
_symmetry.space_group_name_H-M   'P 1'
#
loop_
_entity.id
_entity.type
_entity.pdbx_description
1 polymer ?
#
loop_
_entity_poly.entity_id
_entity_poly.type
_entity_poly.pdbx_seq_one_letter_code
_entity_poly.pdbx_strand_id
1 'polypeptide(L)'
;MDEQISFDAFEIEFARCYYERISVPRFGSNRPAVFVHDFRKNLTVIVDLLSNRCFIKELDRSVVAAPTSLIDLVEKMKRGHYKNPTIVRRTYRITGRIGIADIGNLQSPMISHHCQHRTVFELSEASRSIGGERWRRFKRGMSDSLEFTVLSGQTVEMDKIIIV
;
A
#
# COMPACT_ATOMS: atom_id res chain seq x y z
N MET A 1 -25.84 13.68 -30.11
CA MET A 1 -26.28 13.98 -28.73
C MET A 1 -25.21 13.40 -27.85
N ASP A 2 -24.16 14.18 -27.70
CA ASP A 2 -22.93 13.79 -27.04
C ASP A 2 -23.17 13.78 -25.53
N GLU A 3 -23.00 12.61 -24.93
CA GLU A 3 -22.96 12.46 -23.49
C GLU A 3 -21.60 13.00 -23.03
N GLN A 4 -21.58 14.31 -22.79
CA GLN A 4 -20.51 15.02 -22.12
C GLN A 4 -20.34 14.39 -20.75
N ILE A 5 -19.46 13.38 -20.64
CA ILE A 5 -18.98 12.87 -19.37
C ILE A 5 -18.32 14.07 -18.68
N SER A 6 -18.96 14.58 -17.64
CA SER A 6 -18.46 15.63 -16.76
C SER A 6 -17.04 15.26 -16.31
N PHE A 7 -16.07 16.07 -16.75
CA PHE A 7 -14.68 16.02 -16.34
C PHE A 7 -14.45 16.86 -15.07
N ASP A 8 -15.47 17.01 -14.21
CA ASP A 8 -15.42 17.91 -13.04
C ASP A 8 -14.81 17.27 -11.78
N ALA A 9 -13.68 16.58 -11.96
CA ALA A 9 -12.74 16.32 -10.86
C ALA A 9 -11.27 16.40 -11.32
N PHE A 10 -11.02 16.87 -12.54
CA PHE A 10 -9.68 17.09 -13.09
C PHE A 10 -9.12 18.46 -12.66
N GLU A 11 -9.31 18.84 -11.40
CA GLU A 11 -8.34 19.75 -10.78
C GLU A 11 -7.12 18.92 -10.45
N ILE A 12 -6.18 18.95 -11.39
CA ILE A 12 -4.80 18.58 -11.18
C ILE A 12 -4.33 19.31 -9.92
N GLU A 13 -4.21 18.59 -8.81
CA GLU A 13 -3.54 19.05 -7.60
C GLU A 13 -2.04 19.15 -7.90
N PHE A 14 -1.66 20.18 -8.66
CA PHE A 14 -0.31 20.55 -9.11
C PHE A 14 0.65 20.85 -7.92
N ALA A 15 0.32 20.42 -6.69
CA ALA A 15 0.95 20.85 -5.44
C ALA A 15 1.26 19.74 -4.42
N ARG A 16 0.97 18.44 -4.63
CA ARG A 16 1.21 17.45 -3.57
C ARG A 16 2.06 16.25 -3.98
N CYS A 17 3.37 16.47 -4.08
CA CYS A 17 4.44 15.45 -3.93
C CYS A 17 4.40 14.70 -2.57
N TYR A 18 3.30 14.81 -1.82
CA TYR A 18 3.09 14.30 -0.48
C TYR A 18 2.24 13.04 -0.44
N TYR A 19 1.52 12.74 -1.53
CA TYR A 19 0.63 11.60 -1.60
C TYR A 19 0.80 10.85 -2.92
N GLU A 20 0.72 9.53 -2.86
CA GLU A 20 0.61 8.68 -4.02
C GLU A 20 -0.50 7.66 -3.79
N ARG A 21 -1.31 7.42 -4.83
CA ARG A 21 -2.39 6.44 -4.80
C ARG A 21 -2.28 5.53 -6.00
N ILE A 22 -2.14 4.23 -5.76
CA ILE A 22 -2.00 3.22 -6.80
C ILE A 22 -3.13 2.21 -6.66
N SER A 23 -3.98 2.11 -7.69
CA SER A 23 -5.01 1.09 -7.75
C SER A 23 -4.44 -0.14 -8.44
N VAL A 24 -4.43 -1.28 -7.73
CA VAL A 24 -3.95 -2.55 -8.24
C VAL A 24 -5.14 -3.45 -8.58
N PRO A 25 -5.40 -3.71 -9.87
CA PRO A 25 -6.40 -4.66 -10.30
C PRO A 25 -6.01 -6.09 -9.92
N ARG A 26 -6.98 -6.99 -9.97
CA ARG A 26 -6.71 -8.42 -9.78
C ARG A 26 -5.98 -8.96 -11.00
N PHE A 27 -4.75 -9.44 -10.81
CA PHE A 27 -3.97 -10.14 -11.83
C PHE A 27 -3.36 -11.41 -11.24
N GLY A 28 -3.62 -12.56 -11.87
CA GLY A 28 -3.16 -13.87 -11.35
C GLY A 28 -3.64 -14.12 -9.92
N SER A 29 -2.72 -14.49 -9.04
CA SER A 29 -2.97 -14.70 -7.60
C SER A 29 -2.94 -13.42 -6.77
N ASN A 30 -2.63 -12.26 -7.36
CA ASN A 30 -2.55 -11.00 -6.63
C ASN A 30 -3.93 -10.52 -6.16
N ARG A 31 -4.02 -10.15 -4.89
CA ARG A 31 -5.25 -9.63 -4.30
C ARG A 31 -5.46 -8.17 -4.73
N PRO A 32 -6.65 -7.80 -5.26
CA PRO A 32 -6.91 -6.42 -5.67
C PRO A 32 -6.92 -5.49 -4.47
N ALA A 33 -6.20 -4.37 -4.58
CA ALA A 33 -6.01 -3.43 -3.49
C ALA A 33 -5.76 -2.01 -4.01
N VAL A 34 -5.93 -1.02 -3.13
CA VAL A 34 -5.43 0.34 -3.36
C VAL A 34 -4.31 0.61 -2.37
N PHE A 35 -3.14 1.01 -2.87
CA PHE A 35 -2.03 1.50 -2.06
C PHE A 35 -2.12 3.01 -1.97
N VAL A 36 -1.99 3.54 -0.76
CA VAL A 36 -1.93 4.98 -0.50
C VAL A 36 -0.66 5.25 0.30
N HIS A 37 0.25 6.02 -0.26
CA HIS A 37 1.46 6.46 0.42
C HIS A 37 1.27 7.91 0.86
N ASP A 38 1.44 8.20 2.15
CA ASP A 38 1.54 9.55 2.70
C ASP A 38 3.01 9.82 3.05
N PHE A 39 3.70 10.53 2.16
CA PHE A 39 5.10 10.91 2.32
C PHE A 39 5.32 12.00 3.38
N ARG A 40 4.28 12.64 3.94
CA ARG A 40 4.45 13.54 5.09
C ARG A 40 4.37 12.77 6.40
N LYS A 41 3.48 11.77 6.47
CA LYS A 41 3.25 10.96 7.66
C LYS A 41 4.11 9.71 7.74
N ASN A 42 4.87 9.37 6.69
CA ASN A 42 5.64 8.12 6.61
C ASN A 42 4.76 6.88 6.74
N LEU A 43 3.55 6.93 6.18
CA LEU A 43 2.60 5.82 6.27
C LEU A 43 2.28 5.29 4.87
N THR A 44 2.14 3.97 4.78
CA THR A 44 1.52 3.29 3.66
C THR A 44 0.27 2.60 4.15
N VAL A 45 -0.80 2.71 3.37
CA VAL A 45 -2.03 1.99 3.60
C VAL A 45 -2.35 1.09 2.42
N ILE A 46 -2.62 -0.17 2.73
CA ILE A 46 -3.14 -1.17 1.79
C ILE A 46 -4.64 -1.30 2.05
N VAL A 47 -5.44 -0.81 1.11
CA VAL A 47 -6.90 -0.94 1.14
C VAL A 47 -7.28 -2.22 0.41
N ASP A 48 -7.62 -3.27 1.16
CA ASP A 48 -8.08 -4.53 0.60
C ASP A 48 -9.52 -4.39 0.09
N LEU A 49 -9.68 -4.48 -1.23
CA LEU A 49 -10.96 -4.30 -1.90
C LEU A 49 -11.89 -5.50 -1.71
N LEU A 50 -11.36 -6.70 -1.43
CA LEU A 50 -12.18 -7.90 -1.28
C LEU A 50 -12.77 -8.07 0.11
N SER A 51 -12.06 -7.65 1.16
CA SER A 51 -12.51 -7.85 2.56
C SER A 51 -12.88 -6.57 3.29
N ASN A 52 -12.87 -5.42 2.60
CA ASN A 52 -13.17 -4.11 3.17
C ASN A 52 -12.32 -3.78 4.41
N ARG A 53 -11.02 -4.13 4.36
CA ARG A 53 -10.03 -3.86 5.40
C ARG A 53 -8.97 -2.86 4.93
N CYS A 54 -8.42 -2.08 5.86
CA CYS A 54 -7.19 -1.33 5.66
C CYS A 54 -6.08 -1.93 6.51
N PHE A 55 -4.88 -1.99 5.94
CA PHE A 55 -3.67 -2.36 6.66
C PHE A 55 -2.67 -1.22 6.60
N ILE A 56 -2.31 -0.67 7.76
CA ILE A 56 -1.39 0.45 7.90
C ILE A 56 -0.01 -0.08 8.26
N LYS A 57 1.01 0.36 7.53
CA LYS A 57 2.42 0.09 7.80
C LYS A 57 3.25 1.36 7.64
N GLU A 58 4.46 1.35 8.18
CA GLU A 58 5.44 2.41 7.88
C GLU A 58 5.81 2.42 6.39
N LEU A 59 6.04 3.62 5.87
CA LEU A 59 6.54 3.85 4.51
C LEU A 59 8.06 3.65 4.48
N ASP A 60 8.52 2.71 3.66
CA ASP A 60 9.95 2.53 3.40
C ASP A 60 10.40 3.49 2.30
N ARG A 61 11.00 4.62 2.70
CA ARG A 61 11.50 5.64 1.76
C ARG A 61 12.71 5.20 0.93
N SER A 62 13.35 4.08 1.27
CA SER A 62 14.41 3.52 0.43
C SER A 62 13.85 2.82 -0.81
N VAL A 63 12.58 2.39 -0.75
CA VAL A 63 11.88 1.70 -1.84
C VAL A 63 10.90 2.61 -2.54
N VAL A 64 10.12 3.39 -1.78
CA VAL A 64 9.08 4.27 -2.29
C VAL A 64 9.55 5.72 -2.14
N ALA A 65 10.12 6.27 -3.21
CA ALA A 65 10.49 7.67 -3.25
C ALA A 65 9.26 8.52 -3.57
N ALA A 66 9.11 9.65 -2.88
CA ALA A 66 8.16 10.67 -3.30
C ALA A 66 8.49 11.10 -4.73
N PRO A 67 7.50 11.20 -5.64
CA PRO A 67 7.75 11.81 -6.94
C PRO A 67 8.17 13.26 -6.70
N THR A 68 9.43 13.59 -6.96
CA THR A 68 9.98 14.93 -6.69
C THR A 68 9.47 15.97 -7.70
N SER A 69 8.94 15.52 -8.85
CA SER A 69 8.32 16.35 -9.87
C SER A 69 7.42 15.52 -10.79
N LEU A 70 6.31 16.10 -11.25
CA LEU A 70 5.46 15.51 -12.30
C LEU A 70 6.26 15.25 -13.60
N ILE A 71 7.29 16.06 -13.85
CA ILE A 71 8.19 15.94 -15.01
C ILE A 71 9.07 14.69 -14.87
N ASP A 72 9.63 14.45 -13.70
CA ASP A 72 10.49 13.27 -13.43
C ASP A 72 9.71 11.96 -13.62
N LEU A 73 8.44 11.93 -13.23
CA LEU A 73 7.54 10.80 -13.44
C LEU A 73 7.30 10.54 -14.95
N VAL A 74 6.94 11.57 -15.72
CA VAL A 74 6.68 11.44 -17.17
C VAL A 74 7.95 11.05 -17.93
N GLU A 75 9.11 11.60 -17.56
CA GLU A 75 10.39 11.23 -18.17
C GLU A 75 10.77 9.78 -17.89
N LYS A 76 10.59 9.30 -16.65
CA LYS A 76 10.87 7.91 -16.27
C LYS A 76 9.99 6.91 -17.02
N MET A 77 8.71 7.24 -17.23
CA MET A 77 7.80 6.45 -18.05
C MET A 77 8.24 6.41 -19.52
N LYS A 78 8.52 7.58 -20.13
CA LYS A 78 8.89 7.67 -21.55
C LYS A 78 10.21 6.99 -21.89
N ARG A 79 11.19 7.02 -20.97
CA ARG A 79 12.54 6.45 -21.19
C ARG A 79 12.60 4.93 -20.97
N GLY A 80 11.50 4.27 -20.63
CA GLY A 80 11.47 2.83 -20.45
C GLY A 80 12.31 2.36 -19.26
N HIS A 81 12.43 3.17 -18.21
CA HIS A 81 13.20 2.86 -16.99
C HIS A 81 12.60 1.70 -16.15
N TYR A 82 11.59 0.99 -16.65
CA TYR A 82 10.91 -0.12 -15.99
C TYR A 82 11.26 -1.50 -16.57
N LYS A 83 12.41 -1.63 -17.26
CA LYS A 83 12.76 -2.88 -17.96
C LYS A 83 13.15 -4.04 -17.04
N ASN A 84 13.55 -3.80 -15.78
CA ASN A 84 13.92 -4.84 -14.81
C ASN A 84 13.65 -4.35 -13.38
N PRO A 85 12.43 -4.50 -12.85
CA PRO A 85 12.15 -4.01 -11.51
C PRO A 85 12.84 -4.84 -10.43
N THR A 86 13.32 -4.18 -9.38
CA THR A 86 13.80 -4.88 -8.17
C THR A 86 12.60 -5.45 -7.44
N ILE A 87 12.68 -6.67 -6.90
CA ILE A 87 11.57 -7.27 -6.15
C ILE A 87 11.89 -7.26 -4.66
N VAL A 88 11.08 -6.57 -3.87
CA VAL A 88 11.18 -6.52 -2.41
C VAL A 88 10.04 -7.33 -1.81
N ARG A 89 10.38 -8.30 -0.96
CA ARG A 89 9.41 -9.18 -0.31
C ARG A 89 9.41 -8.93 1.18
N ARG A 90 8.25 -8.54 1.73
CA ARG A 90 8.08 -8.33 3.17
C ARG A 90 6.96 -9.21 3.70
N THR A 91 7.12 -9.64 4.94
CA THR A 91 6.08 -10.39 5.65
C THR A 91 5.68 -9.56 6.85
N TYR A 92 4.39 -9.43 7.10
CA TYR A 92 3.82 -8.61 8.15
C TYR A 92 2.92 -9.42 9.07
N ARG A 93 2.77 -8.93 10.29
CA ARG A 93 1.81 -9.41 11.28
C ARG A 93 0.93 -8.28 11.74
N ILE A 94 -0.32 -8.61 12.02
CA ILE A 94 -1.26 -7.68 12.65
C ILE A 94 -0.84 -7.50 14.12
N THR A 95 -0.57 -6.26 14.52
CA THR A 95 -0.21 -5.90 15.91
C THR A 95 -1.40 -5.37 16.68
N GLY A 96 -2.33 -4.72 15.98
CA GLY A 96 -3.47 -4.09 16.61
C GLY A 96 -4.54 -3.69 15.61
N ARG A 97 -5.64 -3.17 16.15
CA ARG A 97 -6.75 -2.59 15.40
C ARG A 97 -6.85 -1.11 15.77
N ILE A 98 -7.00 -0.26 14.77
CA ILE A 98 -7.19 1.19 14.98
C ILE A 98 -8.69 1.46 15.02
N GLY A 99 -9.16 2.14 16.08
CA GLY A 99 -10.55 2.54 16.22
C GLY A 99 -10.91 3.65 15.24
N ILE A 100 -12.20 3.76 14.88
CA ILE A 100 -12.66 4.79 13.92
C ILE A 100 -12.32 6.21 14.40
N ALA A 101 -12.43 6.47 15.69
CA ALA A 101 -12.04 7.74 16.30
C ALA A 101 -10.54 8.06 16.13
N ASP A 102 -9.69 7.03 16.14
CA ASP A 102 -8.23 7.17 16.06
C ASP A 102 -7.72 7.30 14.62
N ILE A 103 -8.53 6.94 13.61
CA ILE A 103 -8.17 7.14 12.19
C ILE A 103 -7.94 8.62 11.89
N GLY A 104 -8.69 9.53 12.52
CA GLY A 104 -8.47 10.97 12.40
C GLY A 104 -7.13 11.42 13.01
N ASN A 105 -6.67 10.74 14.07
CA ASN A 105 -5.42 11.06 14.77
C ASN A 105 -4.17 10.73 13.94
N LEU A 106 -4.30 9.94 12.87
CA LEU A 106 -3.24 9.72 11.89
C LEU A 106 -2.84 11.01 11.15
N GLN A 107 -3.68 12.05 11.21
CA GLN A 107 -3.46 13.36 10.58
C GLN A 107 -3.12 13.25 9.07
N SER A 108 -3.65 12.21 8.41
CA SER A 108 -3.46 11.94 6.99
C SER A 108 -4.82 11.96 6.30
N PRO A 109 -5.19 13.07 5.63
CA PRO A 109 -6.50 13.18 5.00
C PRO A 109 -6.79 12.05 4.01
N MET A 110 -5.77 11.62 3.24
CA MET A 110 -5.91 10.55 2.27
C MET A 110 -6.15 9.18 2.92
N ILE A 111 -5.43 8.88 4.00
CA ILE A 111 -5.64 7.63 4.74
C ILE A 111 -7.03 7.65 5.40
N SER A 112 -7.40 8.75 6.05
CA SER A 112 -8.71 8.88 6.70
C SER A 112 -9.84 8.71 5.68
N HIS A 113 -9.76 9.37 4.52
CA HIS A 113 -10.74 9.25 3.44
C HIS A 113 -10.93 7.79 2.99
N HIS A 114 -9.85 7.03 2.84
CA HIS A 114 -9.94 5.66 2.33
C HIS A 114 -10.28 4.60 3.41
N CYS A 115 -10.07 4.90 4.69
CA CYS A 115 -10.19 3.90 5.77
C CYS A 115 -11.29 4.15 6.80
N GLN A 116 -11.91 5.33 6.86
CA GLN A 116 -12.91 5.70 7.87
C GLN A 116 -14.14 4.75 7.96
N HIS A 117 -14.43 3.97 6.91
CA HIS A 117 -15.54 3.01 6.87
C HIS A 117 -15.07 1.55 6.70
N ARG A 118 -13.83 1.27 7.10
CA ARG A 118 -13.19 -0.04 6.97
C ARG A 118 -12.67 -0.51 8.31
N THR A 119 -12.46 -1.82 8.44
CA THR A 119 -11.71 -2.33 9.58
C THR A 119 -10.23 -2.04 9.36
N VAL A 120 -9.59 -1.33 10.27
CA VAL A 120 -8.21 -0.86 10.13
C VAL A 120 -7.27 -1.64 11.06
N PHE A 121 -6.23 -2.22 10.51
CA PHE A 121 -5.21 -2.98 11.22
C PHE A 121 -3.85 -2.32 11.09
N GLU A 122 -3.08 -2.35 12.17
CA GLU A 122 -1.67 -1.97 12.17
C GLU A 122 -0.80 -3.20 11.87
N LEU A 123 0.25 -2.99 11.08
CA LEU A 123 1.21 -4.01 10.68
C LEU A 123 2.60 -3.74 11.27
N SER A 124 3.25 -4.81 11.73
CA SER A 124 4.70 -4.82 11.99
C SER A 124 5.40 -5.84 11.11
N GLU A 125 6.62 -5.53 10.68
CA GLU A 125 7.42 -6.45 9.87
C GLU A 125 7.80 -7.68 10.70
N ALA A 126 7.56 -8.85 10.12
CA ALA A 126 7.92 -10.12 10.69
C ALA A 126 9.44 -10.32 10.59
N SER A 127 10.19 -9.89 11.60
CA SER A 127 11.65 -10.10 11.62
C SER A 127 12.03 -11.57 11.37
N ARG A 128 13.09 -11.77 10.57
CA ARG A 128 13.58 -13.11 10.20
C ARG A 128 14.20 -13.89 11.37
N SER A 129 14.57 -13.23 12.47
CA SER A 129 15.58 -13.74 13.41
C SER A 129 15.12 -14.10 14.84
N ILE A 130 13.90 -13.79 15.30
CA ILE A 130 13.54 -14.06 16.73
C ILE A 130 12.61 -15.28 16.91
N GLY A 131 12.00 -15.81 15.84
CA GLY A 131 11.00 -16.88 15.97
C GLY A 131 11.26 -18.17 15.18
N GLY A 132 12.43 -18.35 14.56
CA GLY A 132 12.66 -19.39 13.54
C GLY A 132 12.21 -20.80 13.94
N GLU A 133 12.33 -21.14 15.23
CA GLU A 133 11.90 -22.44 15.76
C GLU A 133 10.40 -22.52 16.10
N ARG A 134 9.80 -21.39 16.52
CA ARG A 134 8.35 -21.30 16.78
C ARG A 134 7.55 -21.27 15.48
N TRP A 135 8.07 -20.61 14.43
CA TRP A 135 7.48 -20.53 13.08
C TRP A 135 7.38 -21.90 12.40
N ARG A 136 8.37 -22.79 12.57
CA ARG A 136 8.35 -24.14 12.00
C ARG A 136 7.22 -25.01 12.57
N ARG A 137 6.87 -24.85 13.85
CA ARG A 137 5.75 -25.59 14.48
C ARG A 137 4.38 -25.06 14.04
N PHE A 138 4.25 -23.75 13.84
CA PHE A 138 3.01 -23.12 13.37
C PHE A 138 2.67 -23.45 11.91
N LYS A 139 3.67 -23.71 11.06
CA LYS A 139 3.49 -24.14 9.66
C LYS A 139 2.68 -25.44 9.47
N ARG A 140 2.46 -26.24 10.52
CA ARG A 140 1.64 -27.46 10.47
C ARG A 140 0.13 -27.21 10.53
N GLY A 141 -0.31 -25.98 10.81
CA GLY A 141 -1.67 -25.52 10.53
C GLY A 141 -1.57 -24.37 9.53
N MET A 142 -2.25 -24.46 8.40
CA MET A 142 -2.30 -23.39 7.39
C MET A 142 -2.79 -22.09 8.03
N SER A 143 -1.87 -21.21 8.43
CA SER A 143 -2.21 -19.82 8.74
C SER A 143 -2.63 -19.16 7.44
N ASP A 144 -3.86 -18.67 7.40
CA ASP A 144 -4.36 -17.90 6.26
C ASP A 144 -3.48 -16.66 6.08
N SER A 145 -3.16 -16.32 4.84
CA SER A 145 -2.28 -15.18 4.55
C SER A 145 -2.77 -14.43 3.33
N LEU A 146 -2.75 -13.10 3.42
CA LEU A 146 -3.05 -12.23 2.29
C LEU A 146 -1.75 -11.83 1.60
N GLU A 147 -1.77 -11.83 0.27
CA GLU A 147 -0.64 -11.38 -0.53
C GLU A 147 -1.09 -10.22 -1.42
N PHE A 148 -0.35 -9.11 -1.31
CA PHE A 148 -0.57 -7.90 -2.08
C PHE A 148 0.71 -7.55 -2.84
N THR A 149 0.56 -7.06 -4.06
CA THR A 149 1.69 -6.65 -4.89
C THR A 149 1.43 -5.28 -5.50
N VAL A 150 2.42 -4.39 -5.44
CA VAL A 150 2.35 -3.06 -6.04
C VAL A 150 3.67 -2.70 -6.73
N LEU A 151 3.59 -1.90 -7.79
CA LEU A 151 4.75 -1.30 -8.43
C LEU A 151 4.97 0.09 -7.82
N SER A 152 6.09 0.28 -7.13
CA SER A 152 6.48 1.52 -6.47
C SER A 152 7.78 2.03 -7.11
N GLY A 153 7.64 2.87 -8.13
CA GLY A 153 8.78 3.25 -8.98
C GLY A 153 9.40 2.03 -9.68
N GLN A 154 10.71 1.83 -9.55
CA GLN A 154 11.42 0.69 -10.16
C GLN A 154 11.34 -0.60 -9.32
N THR A 155 10.56 -0.62 -8.25
CA THR A 155 10.47 -1.76 -7.35
C THR A 155 9.09 -2.38 -7.39
N VAL A 156 9.02 -3.70 -7.44
CA VAL A 156 7.81 -4.45 -7.15
C VAL A 156 7.85 -4.86 -5.68
N GLU A 157 6.92 -4.32 -4.90
CA GLU A 157 6.73 -4.68 -3.51
C GLU A 157 5.73 -5.84 -3.42
N MET A 158 6.11 -6.91 -2.73
CA MET A 158 5.26 -8.06 -2.44
C MET A 158 5.09 -8.18 -0.92
N ASP A 159 3.91 -7.81 -0.42
CA ASP A 159 3.57 -7.79 0.99
C ASP A 159 2.69 -8.98 1.35
N LYS A 160 3.22 -9.85 2.22
CA LYS A 160 2.48 -11.00 2.77
C LYS A 160 2.03 -10.69 4.20
N ILE A 161 0.73 -10.63 4.44
CA ILE A 161 0.15 -10.41 5.77
C ILE A 161 -0.31 -11.75 6.35
N ILE A 162 0.25 -12.13 7.50
CA ILE A 162 -0.15 -13.34 8.24
C ILE A 162 -1.40 -13.01 9.05
N ILE A 163 -2.47 -13.78 8.84
CA ILE A 163 -3.69 -13.76 9.67
C ILE A 163 -3.56 -14.92 10.66
N VAL A 164 -3.56 -14.60 11.95
CA VAL A 164 -3.49 -15.57 13.06
C VAL A 164 -4.87 -15.71 13.69
#